data_AF-A0AAJ1R495-F1
#
_entry.id   AF-A0AAJ1R495-F1
#
_cell.length_a   1.000
_cell.length_b   1.000
_cell.length_c   1.000
_cell.angle_alpha   90.00
_cell.angle_beta   90.00
_cell.angle_gamma   90.00
#
_symmetry.space_group_name_H-M   'P 1'
#
loop_
_entity.id
_entity.type
_entity.pdbx_description
1 polymer ?
#
loop_
_entity_poly.entity_id
_entity_poly.type
_entity_poly.pdbx_seq_one_letter_code
_entity_poly.pdbx_strand_id
1 'polypeptide(L)'
;MKLKIFEQNQHLKDLTPFELMAKDITILNGIVKGEPIYEKGRKTSTGYFLDKEQTNLAIQKSFSDELDENGFLKGLNIVIKWFDIYGNPVLVKPVYVSLSLSESAEMIIKRRKRIIDYLKESGVRLGVKHHIDSLFSHYTNYQQSGVTKNLLNSFIENGSDELKQAVANENNQEIADILNHVLPNGTTIKDSLLDQIA
;
A
#
# COMPACT_ATOMS: atom_id res chain seq x y z
N MET A 1 13.96 18.36 25.43
CA MET A 1 13.18 17.38 24.62
C MET A 1 13.66 15.97 24.96
N LYS A 2 12.77 15.02 25.24
CA LYS A 2 13.14 13.63 25.59
C LYS A 2 12.60 12.65 24.53
N LEU A 3 13.33 12.50 23.43
CA LEU A 3 12.94 11.54 22.39
C LEU A 3 13.26 10.11 22.80
N LYS A 4 12.39 9.16 22.43
CA LYS A 4 12.64 7.73 22.61
C LYS A 4 13.96 7.29 21.98
N ILE A 5 14.24 7.79 20.77
CA ILE A 5 15.43 7.38 20.00
C ILE A 5 16.76 7.64 20.75
N PHE A 6 16.76 8.55 21.73
CA PHE A 6 17.94 8.85 22.54
C PHE A 6 18.33 7.70 23.50
N GLU A 7 17.45 6.74 23.77
CA GLU A 7 17.77 5.57 24.61
C GLU A 7 18.93 4.75 24.01
N GLN A 8 18.90 4.56 22.70
CA GLN A 8 19.90 3.79 21.96
C GLN A 8 20.89 4.66 21.17
N ASN A 9 20.61 5.96 21.03
CA ASN A 9 21.43 6.91 20.28
C ASN A 9 21.71 8.17 21.11
N GLN A 10 22.41 8.00 22.24
CA GLN A 10 22.64 9.10 23.20
C GLN A 10 23.40 10.30 22.60
N HIS A 11 24.27 10.06 21.63
CA HIS A 11 25.02 11.10 20.90
C HIS A 11 24.12 12.10 20.14
N LEU A 12 22.84 11.76 19.93
CA LEU A 12 21.88 12.65 19.29
C LEU A 12 21.33 13.71 20.24
N LYS A 13 21.53 13.58 21.55
CA LYS A 13 21.02 14.53 22.56
C LYS A 13 21.61 15.94 22.42
N ASP A 14 22.82 16.03 21.89
CA ASP A 14 23.54 17.28 21.72
C ASP A 14 23.20 18.01 20.41
N LEU A 15 22.42 17.36 19.53
CA LEU A 15 21.99 17.93 18.25
C LEU A 15 20.78 18.86 18.43
N THR A 16 20.74 19.92 17.62
CA THR A 16 19.54 20.73 17.47
C THR A 16 18.41 19.93 16.82
N PRO A 17 17.14 20.33 17.00
CA PRO A 17 16.01 19.71 16.31
C PRO A 17 16.18 19.60 14.79
N PHE A 18 16.77 20.61 14.15
CA PHE A 18 17.01 20.64 12.72
C PHE A 18 18.03 19.59 12.29
N GLU A 19 19.18 19.53 12.97
CA GLU A 19 20.24 18.54 12.70
C GLU A 19 19.73 17.12 12.94
N LEU A 20 18.91 16.92 13.96
CA LEU A 20 18.31 15.63 14.24
C LEU A 20 17.36 15.17 13.13
N MET A 21 16.47 16.06 12.68
CA MET A 21 15.56 15.78 11.56
C MET A 21 16.29 15.59 10.23
N ALA A 22 17.52 16.08 10.09
CA ALA A 22 18.36 15.87 8.92
C ALA A 22 19.04 14.50 8.89
N LYS A 23 19.12 13.78 10.02
CA LYS A 23 19.74 12.46 10.07
C LYS A 23 18.98 11.44 9.23
N ASP A 24 19.74 10.58 8.55
CA ASP A 24 19.18 9.37 7.98
C ASP A 24 18.78 8.42 9.11
N ILE A 25 17.49 8.09 9.16
CA ILE A 25 16.92 7.22 10.19
C ILE A 25 17.42 5.78 10.02
N THR A 26 17.80 5.37 8.81
CA THR A 26 18.18 3.99 8.52
C THR A 26 19.54 3.59 9.08
N ILE A 27 20.36 4.56 9.47
CA ILE A 27 21.69 4.33 10.06
C ILE A 27 21.69 4.46 11.60
N LEU A 28 20.53 4.71 12.22
CA LEU A 28 20.44 4.86 13.67
C LEU A 28 20.49 3.50 14.35
N ASN A 29 21.24 3.41 15.44
CA ASN A 29 21.47 2.16 16.16
C ASN A 29 20.19 1.67 16.82
N GLY A 30 19.98 0.35 16.76
CA GLY A 30 18.90 -0.36 17.45
C GLY A 30 17.50 -0.09 16.90
N ILE A 31 17.38 0.64 15.78
CA ILE A 31 16.10 0.78 15.09
C ILE A 31 15.74 -0.50 14.34
N VAL A 32 14.54 -1.01 14.61
CA VAL A 32 13.86 -2.04 13.82
C VAL A 32 12.81 -1.38 12.94
N LYS A 33 12.95 -1.51 11.62
CA LYS A 33 11.94 -1.04 10.67
C LYS A 33 10.76 -2.00 10.69
N GLY A 34 9.57 -1.49 11.00
CA GLY A 34 8.34 -2.28 10.97
C GLY A 34 7.82 -2.49 9.56
N GLU A 35 6.87 -3.41 9.44
CA GLU A 35 6.21 -3.69 8.18
C GLU A 35 5.44 -2.44 7.70
N PRO A 36 5.56 -2.06 6.42
CA PRO A 36 4.81 -0.93 5.89
C PRO A 36 3.32 -1.24 5.86
N ILE A 37 2.52 -0.22 6.18
CA ILE A 37 1.06 -0.28 6.02
C ILE A 37 0.73 0.18 4.60
N TYR A 38 -0.14 -0.57 3.93
CA TYR A 38 -0.63 -0.27 2.59
C TYR A 38 -2.14 -0.09 2.58
N GLU A 39 -2.61 0.74 1.67
CA GLU A 39 -4.03 0.97 1.36
C GLU A 39 -4.15 1.00 -0.17
N LYS A 40 -4.96 0.11 -0.76
CA LYS A 40 -5.10 -0.02 -2.23
C LYS A 40 -3.74 -0.05 -2.96
N GLY A 41 -2.81 -0.86 -2.43
CA GLY A 41 -1.44 -0.98 -2.97
C GLY A 41 -0.51 0.22 -2.77
N ARG A 42 -1.03 1.37 -2.27
CA ARG A 42 -0.25 2.54 -1.89
C ARG A 42 0.30 2.36 -0.48
N LYS A 43 1.59 2.62 -0.30
CA LYS A 43 2.21 2.65 1.02
C LYS A 43 1.75 3.90 1.76
N THR A 44 1.13 3.77 2.92
CA THR A 44 0.59 4.90 3.69
C THR A 44 1.43 5.22 4.91
N SER A 45 2.10 4.22 5.51
CA SER A 45 3.02 4.48 6.63
C SER A 45 4.07 3.40 6.85
N THR A 46 5.08 3.72 7.65
CA THR A 46 6.08 2.78 8.18
C THR A 46 6.56 3.27 9.54
N GLY A 47 6.52 2.39 10.53
CA GLY A 47 7.09 2.64 11.85
C GLY A 47 8.55 2.20 11.97
N TYR A 48 9.26 2.81 12.89
CA TYR A 48 10.61 2.49 13.30
C TYR A 48 10.63 2.38 14.82
N PHE A 49 10.99 1.20 15.30
CA PHE A 49 10.81 0.74 16.67
C PHE A 49 12.16 0.51 17.35
N LEU A 50 12.20 0.58 18.68
CA LEU A 50 13.41 0.31 19.46
C LEU A 50 13.53 -1.15 19.92
N ASP A 51 12.54 -1.97 19.56
CA ASP A 51 12.36 -3.36 19.95
C ASP A 51 11.96 -4.21 18.74
N LYS A 52 12.22 -5.51 18.81
CA LYS A 52 11.91 -6.44 17.71
C LYS A 52 10.42 -6.77 17.64
N GLU A 53 9.75 -6.64 18.76
CA GLU A 53 8.33 -6.89 18.96
C GLU A 53 7.45 -5.78 18.37
N GLN A 54 8.06 -4.68 17.88
CA GLN A 54 7.40 -3.53 17.25
C GLN A 54 6.35 -2.85 18.15
N THR A 55 6.64 -2.75 19.45
CA THR A 55 5.77 -2.13 20.44
C THR A 55 6.23 -0.73 20.86
N ASN A 56 7.53 -0.44 20.74
CA ASN A 56 8.13 0.82 21.15
C ASN A 56 8.44 1.72 19.95
N LEU A 57 7.40 2.33 19.38
CA LEU A 57 7.51 3.26 18.26
C LEU A 57 8.32 4.50 18.65
N ALA A 58 9.42 4.76 17.94
CA ALA A 58 10.26 5.94 18.11
C ALA A 58 10.11 6.94 16.96
N ILE A 59 9.93 6.46 15.73
CA ILE A 59 9.80 7.30 14.53
C ILE A 59 8.74 6.72 13.60
N GLN A 60 7.91 7.56 12.98
CA GLN A 60 6.94 7.14 11.97
C GLN A 60 7.14 7.96 10.69
N LYS A 61 7.09 7.29 9.53
CA LYS A 61 6.91 7.94 8.23
C LYS A 61 5.48 7.71 7.76
N SER A 62 4.76 8.78 7.45
CA SER A 62 3.47 8.76 6.78
C SER A 62 3.64 9.29 5.36
N PHE A 63 2.94 8.71 4.40
CA PHE A 63 3.05 9.02 2.98
C PHE A 63 1.66 9.38 2.45
N SER A 64 1.57 10.49 1.74
CA SER A 64 0.38 10.86 0.97
C SER A 64 0.77 11.29 -0.44
N ASP A 65 -0.17 11.11 -1.36
CA ASP A 65 0.03 11.50 -2.74
C ASP A 65 -0.13 13.00 -2.89
N GLU A 66 0.65 13.55 -3.80
CA GLU A 66 0.49 14.91 -4.32
C GLU A 66 0.08 14.78 -5.79
N LEU A 67 -1.09 15.32 -6.15
CA LEU A 67 -1.63 15.26 -7.51
C LEU A 67 -1.48 16.60 -8.22
N ASP A 68 -1.35 16.57 -9.55
CA ASP A 68 -1.49 17.76 -10.38
C ASP A 68 -2.95 18.15 -10.62
N GLU A 69 -3.16 19.22 -11.36
CA GLU A 69 -4.49 19.76 -11.70
C GLU A 69 -5.36 18.78 -12.52
N ASN A 70 -4.75 17.80 -13.18
CA ASN A 70 -5.42 16.78 -13.97
C ASN A 70 -5.59 15.46 -13.20
N GLY A 71 -5.18 15.42 -11.92
CA GLY A 71 -5.28 14.25 -11.06
C GLY A 71 -4.14 13.23 -11.23
N PHE A 72 -3.08 13.56 -11.98
CA PHE A 72 -1.90 12.68 -12.08
C PHE A 72 -1.00 12.83 -10.86
N LEU A 73 -0.43 11.71 -10.43
CA LEU A 73 0.56 11.70 -9.36
C LEU A 73 1.79 12.51 -9.78
N LYS A 74 2.07 13.63 -9.11
CA LYS A 74 3.26 14.47 -9.38
C LYS A 74 4.31 14.39 -8.27
N GLY A 75 3.97 13.83 -7.12
CA GLY A 75 4.90 13.70 -6.01
C GLY A 75 4.34 12.94 -4.82
N LEU A 76 5.18 12.81 -3.80
CA LEU A 76 4.82 12.25 -2.50
C LEU A 76 5.10 13.26 -1.41
N ASN A 77 4.10 13.51 -0.58
CA ASN A 77 4.24 14.20 0.68
C ASN A 77 4.57 13.17 1.77
N ILE A 78 5.73 13.30 2.38
CA ILE A 78 6.20 12.42 3.45
C ILE A 78 6.25 13.23 4.74
N VAL A 79 5.48 12.81 5.74
CA VAL A 79 5.55 13.37 7.08
C VAL A 79 6.30 12.40 7.96
N ILE A 80 7.44 12.83 8.47
CA ILE A 80 8.21 12.05 9.42
C ILE A 80 7.95 12.62 10.82
N LYS A 81 7.66 11.75 11.79
CA LYS A 81 7.36 12.13 13.18
C LYS A 81 8.29 11.39 14.13
N TRP A 82 8.86 12.11 15.10
CA TRP A 82 9.70 11.54 16.15
C TRP A 82 8.96 11.67 17.47
N PHE A 83 8.93 10.56 18.20
CA PHE A 83 8.12 10.42 19.39
C PHE A 83 8.94 10.60 20.66
N ASP A 84 8.37 11.31 21.63
CA ASP A 84 8.91 11.37 22.98
C ASP A 84 8.66 10.07 23.75
N ILE A 85 9.26 9.97 24.94
CA ILE A 85 9.11 8.81 25.84
C ILE A 85 7.66 8.55 26.28
N TYR A 86 6.75 9.50 26.08
CA TYR A 86 5.33 9.37 26.41
C TYR A 86 4.48 8.99 25.18
N GLY A 87 5.10 8.84 24.00
CA GLY A 87 4.41 8.49 22.77
C GLY A 87 3.77 9.67 22.04
N ASN A 88 4.16 10.90 22.35
CA ASN A 88 3.69 12.09 21.63
C ASN A 88 4.67 12.47 20.50
N PRO A 89 4.19 12.84 19.30
CA PRO A 89 5.06 13.38 18.26
C PRO A 89 5.55 14.78 18.66
N VAL A 90 6.85 14.93 18.88
CA VAL A 90 7.45 16.21 19.30
C VAL A 90 8.35 16.85 18.26
N LEU A 91 8.79 16.09 17.25
CA LEU A 91 9.37 16.64 16.03
C LEU A 91 8.61 16.12 14.82
N VAL A 92 8.37 17.02 13.87
CA VAL A 92 7.64 16.72 12.64
C VAL A 92 8.41 17.34 11.47
N LYS A 93 8.83 16.50 10.53
CA LYS A 93 9.53 16.91 9.31
C LYS A 93 8.66 16.59 8.09
N PRO A 94 8.09 17.60 7.41
CA PRO A 94 7.55 17.41 6.08
C PRO A 94 8.69 17.28 5.06
N VAL A 95 8.54 16.36 4.12
CA VAL A 95 9.46 16.16 3.00
C VAL A 95 8.61 15.96 1.75
N TYR A 96 8.89 16.73 0.70
CA TYR A 96 8.29 16.53 -0.60
C TYR A 96 9.27 15.81 -1.52
N VAL A 97 8.79 14.80 -2.23
CA VAL A 97 9.54 14.10 -3.28
C VAL A 97 8.79 14.29 -4.58
N SER A 98 9.31 15.13 -5.46
CA SER A 98 8.78 15.27 -6.83
C SER A 98 9.01 13.99 -7.62
N LEU A 99 8.07 13.64 -8.48
CA LEU A 99 8.19 12.53 -9.41
C LEU A 99 8.19 13.08 -10.84
N SER A 100 9.07 12.54 -11.68
CA SER A 100 8.94 12.65 -13.13
C SER A 100 7.70 11.87 -13.61
N LEU A 101 7.26 12.15 -14.84
CA LEU A 101 6.15 11.42 -15.48
C LEU A 101 6.42 9.90 -15.52
N SER A 102 7.66 9.50 -15.78
CA SER A 102 8.04 8.08 -15.82
C SER A 102 7.95 7.43 -14.43
N GLU A 103 8.47 8.09 -13.39
CA GLU A 103 8.40 7.57 -12.02
C GLU A 103 6.96 7.51 -11.50
N SER A 104 6.14 8.50 -11.87
CA SER A 104 4.70 8.51 -11.60
C SER A 104 4.01 7.28 -12.21
N ALA A 105 4.18 7.07 -13.52
CA ALA A 105 3.60 5.93 -14.23
C ALA A 105 4.04 4.58 -13.62
N GLU A 106 5.34 4.41 -13.40
CA GLU A 106 5.88 3.21 -12.76
C GLU A 106 5.29 2.97 -11.36
N MET A 107 5.13 4.03 -10.57
CA MET A 107 4.61 3.91 -9.21
C MET A 107 3.14 3.48 -9.22
N ILE A 108 2.33 4.02 -10.13
CA ILE A 108 0.94 3.63 -10.29
C ILE A 108 0.82 2.16 -10.75
N ILE A 109 1.63 1.72 -11.72
CA ILE A 109 1.68 0.31 -12.15
C ILE A 109 2.05 -0.60 -10.98
N LYS A 110 3.09 -0.25 -10.22
CA LYS A 110 3.51 -1.00 -9.02
C LYS A 110 2.39 -1.09 -7.97
N ARG A 111 1.59 -0.04 -7.79
CA ARG A 111 0.43 -0.05 -6.85
C ARG A 111 -0.65 -1.03 -7.32
N ARG A 112 -1.04 -0.97 -8.59
CA ARG A 112 -2.05 -1.88 -9.15
C ARG A 112 -1.59 -3.34 -9.12
N LYS A 113 -0.31 -3.59 -9.39
CA LYS A 113 0.29 -4.93 -9.19
C LYS A 113 0.18 -5.40 -7.74
N ARG A 114 0.52 -4.54 -6.76
CA ARG A 114 0.37 -4.88 -5.33
C ARG A 114 -1.07 -5.17 -4.93
N ILE A 115 -2.06 -4.47 -5.50
CA ILE A 115 -3.48 -4.78 -5.27
C ILE A 115 -3.78 -6.23 -5.68
N ILE A 116 -3.37 -6.62 -6.89
CA ILE A 116 -3.57 -7.99 -7.40
C ILE A 116 -2.83 -9.02 -6.55
N ASP A 117 -1.59 -8.74 -6.15
CA ASP A 117 -0.81 -9.64 -5.29
C ASP A 117 -1.43 -9.77 -3.89
N TYR A 118 -1.98 -8.69 -3.33
CA TYR A 118 -2.69 -8.70 -2.05
C TYR A 118 -3.97 -9.54 -2.11
N LEU A 119 -4.74 -9.43 -3.19
CA LEU A 119 -5.94 -10.24 -3.41
C LEU A 119 -5.60 -11.74 -3.47
N LYS A 120 -4.51 -12.13 -4.14
CA LYS A 120 -4.03 -13.53 -4.18
C LYS A 120 -3.66 -14.04 -2.80
N GLU A 121 -2.80 -13.30 -2.10
CA GLU A 121 -2.32 -13.67 -0.76
C GLU A 121 -3.46 -13.73 0.25
N SER A 122 -4.41 -12.79 0.19
CA SER A 122 -5.61 -12.78 1.02
C SER A 122 -6.47 -14.01 0.76
N GLY A 123 -6.64 -14.40 -0.51
CA GLY A 123 -7.35 -15.63 -0.88
C GLY A 123 -6.73 -16.89 -0.27
N VAL A 124 -5.40 -16.98 -0.22
CA VAL A 124 -4.69 -18.09 0.46
C VAL A 124 -5.03 -18.11 1.95
N ARG A 125 -4.91 -16.97 2.63
CA ARG A 125 -5.12 -16.86 4.08
C ARG A 125 -6.57 -17.10 4.50
N LEU A 126 -7.52 -16.75 3.64
CA LEU A 126 -8.95 -16.94 3.86
C LEU A 126 -9.45 -18.33 3.44
N GLY A 127 -8.60 -19.19 2.88
CA GLY A 127 -8.98 -20.54 2.42
C GLY A 127 -9.76 -20.57 1.10
N VAL A 128 -9.86 -19.44 0.39
CA VAL A 128 -10.59 -19.29 -0.88
C VAL A 128 -9.65 -19.18 -2.09
N LYS A 129 -8.41 -19.68 -1.96
CA LYS A 129 -7.39 -19.62 -3.03
C LYS A 129 -7.92 -20.09 -4.38
N HIS A 130 -8.61 -21.23 -4.40
CA HIS A 130 -9.15 -21.82 -5.62
C HIS A 130 -10.18 -20.90 -6.32
N HIS A 131 -11.01 -20.19 -5.55
CA HIS A 131 -11.91 -19.18 -6.08
C HIS A 131 -11.13 -18.04 -6.75
N ILE A 132 -10.12 -17.48 -6.06
CA ILE A 132 -9.30 -16.38 -6.60
C ILE A 132 -8.52 -16.81 -7.84
N ASP A 133 -7.94 -18.01 -7.85
CA ASP A 133 -7.22 -18.55 -8.99
C ASP A 133 -8.14 -18.72 -10.21
N SER A 134 -9.34 -19.26 -10.02
CA SER A 134 -10.34 -19.40 -11.08
C SER A 134 -10.78 -18.05 -11.66
N LEU A 135 -11.09 -17.07 -10.79
CA LEU A 135 -11.42 -15.71 -11.23
C LEU A 135 -10.28 -15.09 -12.04
N PHE A 136 -9.05 -15.21 -11.56
CA PHE A 136 -7.91 -14.57 -12.22
C PHE A 136 -7.55 -15.27 -13.52
N SER A 137 -7.66 -16.59 -13.59
CA SER A 137 -7.55 -17.34 -14.85
C SER A 137 -8.61 -16.91 -15.86
N HIS A 138 -9.86 -16.75 -15.42
CA HIS A 138 -10.95 -16.27 -16.25
C HIS A 138 -10.68 -14.86 -16.79
N TYR A 139 -10.35 -13.89 -15.92
CA TYR A 139 -10.11 -12.50 -16.33
C TYR A 139 -8.79 -12.28 -17.08
N THR A 140 -7.82 -13.19 -16.96
CA THR A 140 -6.63 -13.20 -17.83
C THR A 140 -6.95 -13.67 -19.25
N ASN A 141 -7.96 -14.52 -19.42
CA ASN A 141 -8.37 -15.09 -20.70
C ASN A 141 -9.79 -14.65 -21.10
N TYR A 142 -10.16 -13.42 -20.76
CA TYR A 142 -11.53 -12.94 -20.92
C TYR A 142 -11.90 -12.83 -22.39
N GLN A 143 -12.95 -13.53 -22.81
CA GLN A 143 -13.40 -13.52 -24.20
C GLN A 143 -14.48 -12.47 -24.41
N GLN A 144 -14.22 -11.51 -25.29
CA GLN A 144 -15.18 -10.50 -25.71
C GLN A 144 -15.18 -10.41 -27.23
N SER A 145 -16.34 -10.66 -27.86
CA SER A 145 -16.52 -10.55 -29.31
C SER A 145 -15.50 -11.35 -30.14
N GLY A 146 -15.13 -12.55 -29.68
CA GLY A 146 -14.15 -13.42 -30.35
C GLY A 146 -12.68 -13.04 -30.12
N VAL A 147 -12.40 -12.03 -29.28
CA VAL A 147 -11.04 -11.62 -28.92
C VAL A 147 -10.78 -11.96 -27.46
N THR A 148 -9.64 -12.61 -27.19
CA THR A 148 -9.16 -12.83 -25.83
C THR A 148 -8.44 -11.59 -25.32
N LYS A 149 -8.88 -11.07 -24.16
CA LYS A 149 -8.29 -9.93 -23.47
C LYS A 149 -7.77 -10.36 -22.10
N ASN A 150 -6.63 -9.82 -21.71
CA ASN A 150 -6.09 -9.96 -20.36
C ASN A 150 -6.47 -8.74 -19.52
N LEU A 151 -7.64 -8.79 -18.89
CA LEU A 151 -8.19 -7.66 -18.13
C LEU A 151 -7.34 -7.34 -16.89
N LEU A 152 -6.73 -8.34 -16.26
CA LEU A 152 -5.79 -8.13 -15.15
C LEU A 152 -4.57 -7.31 -15.59
N ASN A 153 -3.97 -7.66 -16.73
CA ASN A 153 -2.82 -6.92 -17.26
C ASN A 153 -3.23 -5.51 -17.72
N SER A 154 -4.39 -5.37 -18.38
CA SER A 154 -4.93 -4.05 -18.75
C SER A 154 -5.16 -3.15 -17.53
N PHE A 155 -5.65 -3.70 -16.43
CA PHE A 155 -5.75 -2.99 -15.16
C PHE A 155 -4.36 -2.61 -14.64
N ILE A 156 -3.41 -3.54 -14.54
CA ILE A 156 -2.07 -3.29 -13.98
C ILE A 156 -1.32 -2.22 -14.79
N GLU A 157 -1.26 -2.36 -16.11
CA GLU A 157 -0.45 -1.50 -16.97
C GLU A 157 -1.12 -0.14 -17.22
N ASN A 158 -2.44 -0.13 -17.44
CA ASN A 158 -3.13 1.06 -17.96
C ASN A 158 -4.22 1.60 -17.02
N GLY A 159 -4.60 0.85 -15.97
CA GLY A 159 -5.71 1.25 -15.09
C GLY A 159 -7.07 1.17 -15.78
N SER A 160 -7.20 0.27 -16.76
CA SER A 160 -8.45 0.07 -17.49
C SER A 160 -9.58 -0.34 -16.54
N ASP A 161 -10.74 0.31 -16.68
CA ASP A 161 -11.98 -0.04 -16.00
C ASP A 161 -12.61 -1.34 -16.52
N GLU A 162 -12.09 -1.95 -17.60
CA GLU A 162 -12.66 -3.16 -18.19
C GLU A 162 -12.74 -4.32 -17.18
N LEU A 163 -11.74 -4.49 -16.31
CA LEU A 163 -11.78 -5.52 -15.26
C LEU A 163 -12.94 -5.26 -14.29
N LYS A 164 -13.07 -4.02 -13.82
CA LYS A 164 -14.14 -3.60 -12.91
C LYS A 164 -15.51 -3.81 -13.55
N GLN A 165 -15.67 -3.45 -14.83
CA GLN A 165 -16.90 -3.64 -15.58
C GLN A 165 -17.23 -5.13 -15.78
N ALA A 166 -16.24 -5.97 -16.11
CA ALA A 166 -16.43 -7.40 -16.27
C ALA A 166 -16.87 -8.07 -14.96
N VAL A 167 -16.21 -7.75 -13.83
CA VAL A 167 -16.59 -8.23 -12.50
C VAL A 167 -17.99 -7.74 -12.11
N ALA A 168 -18.33 -6.48 -12.40
CA ALA A 168 -19.63 -5.92 -12.05
C ALA A 168 -20.79 -6.58 -12.82
N ASN A 169 -20.56 -6.92 -14.10
CA ASN A 169 -21.58 -7.39 -15.03
C ASN A 169 -21.34 -8.84 -15.49
N GLU A 170 -20.77 -9.68 -14.63
CA GLU A 170 -20.47 -11.07 -14.95
C GLU A 170 -21.74 -11.85 -15.30
N ASN A 171 -21.71 -12.54 -16.43
CA ASN A 171 -22.85 -13.32 -16.94
C ASN A 171 -22.55 -14.83 -16.99
N ASN A 172 -21.27 -15.22 -16.83
CA ASN A 172 -20.93 -16.63 -16.69
C ASN A 172 -21.35 -17.12 -15.29
N GLN A 173 -22.26 -18.09 -15.24
CA GLN A 173 -22.82 -18.59 -13.99
C GLN A 173 -21.75 -19.15 -13.03
N GLU A 174 -20.78 -19.91 -13.53
CA GLU A 174 -19.72 -20.48 -12.70
C GLU A 174 -18.86 -19.39 -12.05
N ILE A 175 -18.57 -18.32 -12.80
CA ILE A 175 -17.80 -17.17 -12.30
C ILE A 175 -18.66 -16.33 -11.35
N ALA A 176 -19.93 -16.12 -11.67
CA ALA A 176 -20.87 -15.42 -10.82
C ALA A 176 -21.06 -16.10 -9.46
N ASP A 177 -21.12 -17.43 -9.43
CA ASP A 177 -21.20 -18.22 -8.19
C ASP A 177 -19.95 -18.01 -7.31
N ILE A 178 -18.77 -17.95 -7.93
CA ILE A 178 -17.52 -17.62 -7.22
C ILE A 178 -17.56 -16.18 -6.68
N LEU A 179 -17.96 -15.22 -7.51
CA LEU A 179 -18.05 -13.81 -7.11
C LEU A 179 -19.02 -13.59 -5.95
N ASN A 180 -20.12 -14.34 -5.90
CA ASN A 180 -21.12 -14.27 -4.84
C ASN A 180 -20.77 -15.07 -3.57
N HIS A 181 -19.64 -15.78 -3.57
CA HIS A 181 -19.18 -16.48 -2.37
C HIS A 181 -18.94 -15.50 -1.21
N VAL A 182 -19.47 -15.83 -0.04
CA VAL A 182 -19.40 -14.99 1.17
C VAL A 182 -18.13 -15.31 1.95
N LEU A 183 -17.31 -14.30 2.19
CA LEU A 183 -16.09 -14.39 2.98
C LEU A 183 -16.40 -14.40 4.49
N PRO A 184 -15.44 -14.78 5.36
CA PRO A 184 -15.64 -14.85 6.81
C PRO A 184 -16.09 -13.54 7.48
N ASN A 185 -15.80 -12.39 6.86
CA ASN A 185 -16.21 -11.07 7.32
C ASN A 185 -17.61 -10.65 6.82
N GLY A 186 -18.33 -11.52 6.11
CA GLY A 186 -19.67 -11.27 5.58
C GLY A 186 -19.73 -10.55 4.24
N THR A 187 -18.61 -10.08 3.69
CA THR A 187 -18.56 -9.48 2.34
C THR A 187 -18.50 -10.55 1.26
N THR A 188 -19.02 -10.29 0.06
CA THR A 188 -18.80 -11.19 -1.08
C THR A 188 -17.41 -11.03 -1.66
N ILE A 189 -16.92 -12.03 -2.40
CA ILE A 189 -15.68 -11.90 -3.18
C ILE A 189 -15.80 -10.74 -4.17
N LYS A 190 -16.97 -10.56 -4.79
CA LYS A 190 -17.26 -9.44 -5.71
C LYS A 190 -17.03 -8.09 -5.05
N ASP A 191 -17.62 -7.85 -3.89
CA ASP A 191 -17.51 -6.58 -3.18
C ASP A 191 -16.05 -6.31 -2.77
N SER A 192 -15.37 -7.34 -2.24
CA SER A 192 -13.96 -7.23 -1.85
C SER A 192 -13.06 -6.95 -3.06
N LEU A 193 -13.31 -7.58 -4.21
CA LEU A 193 -12.53 -7.36 -5.43
C LEU A 193 -12.77 -5.95 -5.97
N LEU A 194 -14.03 -5.54 -6.09
CA LEU A 194 -14.42 -4.22 -6.59
C LEU A 194 -13.90 -3.10 -5.71
N ASP A 195 -13.94 -3.23 -4.38
CA ASP A 195 -13.37 -2.24 -3.45
C ASP A 195 -11.89 -1.98 -3.72
N GLN A 196 -11.13 -3.04 -4.00
CA GLN A 196 -9.69 -2.95 -4.20
C GLN A 196 -9.29 -2.41 -5.57
N ILE A 197 -10.06 -2.69 -6.62
CA ILE A 197 -9.76 -2.26 -8.00
C ILE A 197 -10.49 -0.98 -8.43
N ALA A 198 -11.37 -0.43 -7.59
CA ALA A 198 -12.12 0.80 -7.84
C ALA A 198 -11.38 2.07 -7.39
#